data_AF-A0A5B8N2C9-F1
#
_entry.id   AF-A0A5B8N2C9-F1
#
_cell.length_a   1.000
_cell.length_b   1.000
_cell.length_c   1.000
_cell.angle_alpha   90.00
_cell.angle_beta   90.00
_cell.angle_gamma   90.00
#
_symmetry.space_group_name_H-M   'P 1'
#
loop_
_entity.id
_entity.type
_entity.pdbx_description
1 polymer ?
#
loop_
_entity_poly.entity_id
_entity_poly.type
_entity_poly.pdbx_seq_one_letter_code
_entity_poly.pdbx_strand_id
1 'polypeptide(L)'
;MKLRSATQDGQEGLSLVGFMFVTAIIAVLVVLGMKVVPTVIEYTAIKKAITTATANAASARDIQVAFDKQRDAGYIESVSGKDLEITKTADGFDVSVSYEKRIGLIGPTSLVIDYVASTGGKPAQKIAQ
;
A
#
# COMPACT_ATOMS: atom_id res chain seq x y z
N MET A 1 13.57 32.49 -61.55
CA MET A 1 14.40 32.50 -60.34
C MET A 1 13.46 32.47 -59.14
N LYS A 2 13.33 31.33 -58.45
CA LYS A 2 12.33 31.11 -57.38
C LYS A 2 13.10 31.01 -56.06
N LEU A 3 13.09 32.08 -55.27
CA LEU A 3 13.71 32.09 -53.94
C LEU A 3 12.85 31.21 -53.03
N ARG A 4 13.39 30.09 -52.59
CA ARG A 4 12.74 29.22 -51.61
C ARG A 4 13.01 29.83 -50.24
N SER A 5 11.98 30.42 -49.64
CA SER A 5 12.01 30.84 -48.25
C SER A 5 12.26 29.61 -47.38
N ALA A 6 13.39 29.59 -46.68
CA ALA A 6 13.64 28.62 -45.62
C ALA A 6 12.76 29.03 -44.44
N THR A 7 11.72 28.26 -44.16
CA THR A 7 10.98 28.40 -42.91
C THR A 7 11.94 28.01 -41.79
N GLN A 8 12.32 29.00 -40.99
CA GLN A 8 13.16 28.79 -39.83
C GLN A 8 12.25 28.21 -38.74
N ASP A 9 12.21 26.88 -38.63
CA ASP A 9 11.49 26.19 -37.56
C ASP A 9 12.09 26.62 -36.23
N GLY A 10 11.36 27.49 -35.51
CA GLY A 10 11.75 27.96 -34.19
C GLY A 10 11.74 26.76 -33.24
N GLN A 11 12.92 26.39 -32.73
CA GLN A 11 13.00 25.47 -31.61
C GLN A 11 12.36 26.14 -30.39
N GLU A 12 11.10 25.80 -30.13
CA GLU A 12 10.45 26.11 -28.87
C GLU A 12 11.06 25.19 -27.80
N GLY A 13 12.18 25.64 -27.23
CA GLY A 13 12.79 24.96 -26.09
C GLY A 13 11.84 24.91 -24.89
N LEU A 14 11.95 23.87 -24.06
CA LEU A 14 11.22 23.80 -22.80
C LEU A 14 11.55 25.04 -21.95
N SER A 15 10.53 25.83 -21.61
CA SER A 15 10.70 26.99 -20.73
C SER A 15 11.32 26.55 -19.42
N LEU A 16 12.36 27.26 -18.95
CA LEU A 16 13.00 27.00 -17.64
C LEU A 16 11.96 26.99 -16.51
N VAL A 17 10.95 27.87 -16.60
CA VAL A 17 9.84 27.93 -15.65
C VAL A 17 8.99 26.66 -15.71
N GLY A 18 8.68 26.19 -16.92
CA GLY A 18 7.96 24.93 -17.13
C GLY A 18 8.73 23.72 -16.60
N PHE A 19 10.04 23.68 -16.82
CA PHE A 19 10.91 22.64 -16.27
C PHE A 19 10.89 22.64 -14.73
N MET A 20 11.11 23.80 -14.10
CA MET A 20 11.10 23.89 -12.63
C MET A 20 9.75 23.49 -12.03
N PHE A 21 8.64 23.87 -12.68
CA PHE A 21 7.30 23.49 -12.23
C PHE A 21 7.11 21.97 -12.24
N VAL A 22 7.48 21.29 -13.33
CA VAL A 22 7.41 19.82 -13.43
C VAL A 22 8.33 19.16 -12.40
N THR A 23 9.56 19.64 -12.24
CA THR A 23 10.49 19.11 -11.23
C THR A 23 9.95 19.25 -9.81
N ALA A 24 9.32 20.38 -9.48
CA ALA A 24 8.71 20.58 -8.17
C ALA A 24 7.59 19.56 -7.88
N ILE A 25 6.73 19.28 -8.87
CA ILE A 25 5.69 18.25 -8.74
C ILE A 25 6.32 16.87 -8.54
N ILE A 26 7.32 16.52 -9.35
CA ILE A 26 8.03 15.24 -9.24
C ILE A 26 8.65 15.10 -7.83
N ALA A 27 9.28 16.15 -7.31
CA ALA A 27 9.88 16.11 -5.97
C ALA A 27 8.84 15.79 -4.88
N VAL A 28 7.66 16.40 -4.94
CA VAL A 28 6.55 16.09 -4.02
C VAL A 28 6.12 14.62 -4.17
N LEU A 29 5.92 14.15 -5.40
CA LEU A 29 5.53 12.75 -5.65
C LEU A 29 6.57 11.75 -5.15
N VAL A 30 7.87 12.05 -5.28
CA VAL A 30 8.96 11.22 -4.76
C VAL A 30 8.90 11.13 -3.25
N VAL A 31 8.71 12.25 -2.54
CA VAL A 31 8.59 12.25 -1.07
C VAL A 31 7.37 11.46 -0.61
N LEU A 32 6.22 11.62 -1.28
CA LEU A 32 5.03 10.84 -0.99
C LEU A 32 5.30 9.34 -1.24
N GLY A 33 5.87 9.00 -2.39
CA GLY A 33 6.23 7.62 -2.73
C GLY A 33 7.13 6.97 -1.68
N MET A 34 8.17 7.65 -1.21
CA MET A 34 9.05 7.15 -0.15
C MET A 34 8.31 6.84 1.15
N LYS A 35 7.28 7.62 1.50
CA LYS A 35 6.45 7.37 2.69
C LYS A 35 5.46 6.21 2.51
N VAL A 36 5.02 5.93 1.29
CA VAL A 36 4.11 4.82 0.96
C VAL A 36 4.85 3.47 0.91
N VAL A 37 6.12 3.45 0.51
CA VAL A 37 6.91 2.20 0.45
C VAL A 37 6.88 1.39 1.76
N PRO A 38 7.18 1.96 2.96
CA PRO A 38 7.14 1.18 4.20
C PRO A 38 5.74 0.64 4.52
N THR A 39 4.65 1.33 4.14
CA THR A 39 3.29 0.83 4.38
C THR A 39 2.94 -0.35 3.47
N VAL A 40 3.45 -0.36 2.25
CA VAL A 40 3.34 -1.52 1.34
C VAL A 40 4.16 -2.70 1.86
N ILE A 41 5.37 -2.47 2.36
CA ILE A 41 6.20 -3.53 2.96
C ILE A 41 5.43 -4.19 4.12
N GLU A 42 4.87 -3.40 5.04
CA GLU A 42 4.08 -3.92 6.14
C GLU A 42 2.85 -4.72 5.66
N TYR A 43 2.13 -4.21 4.65
CA TYR A 43 1.02 -4.94 4.03
C TYR A 43 1.44 -6.31 3.49
N THR A 44 2.58 -6.40 2.81
CA THR A 44 3.09 -7.68 2.31
C THR A 44 3.53 -8.61 3.44
N ALA A 45 4.07 -8.05 4.53
CA ALA A 45 4.42 -8.80 5.73
C ALA A 45 3.17 -9.38 6.40
N ILE A 46 2.09 -8.59 6.52
CA ILE A 46 0.79 -9.05 7.04
C ILE A 46 0.24 -10.20 6.19
N LYS A 47 0.22 -10.03 4.87
CA LYS A 47 -0.28 -11.06 3.95
C LYS A 47 0.49 -12.37 4.13
N LYS A 48 1.83 -12.29 4.20
CA LYS A 48 2.68 -13.47 4.45
C LYS A 48 2.41 -14.07 5.83
N ALA A 49 2.28 -13.23 6.86
CA ALA A 49 2.07 -13.67 8.23
C ALA A 49 0.76 -14.42 8.40
N ILE A 50 -0.32 -13.92 7.80
CA ILE A 50 -1.62 -14.60 7.83
C ILE A 50 -1.54 -15.94 7.09
N THR A 51 -0.95 -15.98 5.88
CA THR A 51 -0.77 -17.24 5.13
C THR A 51 0.05 -18.27 5.92
N THR A 52 1.10 -17.84 6.63
CA THR A 52 1.89 -18.73 7.47
C THR A 52 1.12 -19.19 8.70
N ALA A 53 0.34 -18.31 9.32
CA ALA A 53 -0.47 -18.62 10.49
C ALA A 53 -1.58 -19.63 10.19
N THR A 54 -2.17 -19.59 8.99
CA THR A 54 -3.27 -20.51 8.61
C THR A 54 -2.79 -21.89 8.18
N ALA A 55 -1.54 -22.04 7.72
CA ALA A 55 -1.05 -23.26 7.09
C ALA A 55 -1.18 -24.54 7.95
N ASN A 56 -1.07 -24.44 9.28
CA ASN A 56 -1.16 -25.58 10.20
C ASN A 56 -1.97 -25.26 11.46
N ALA A 57 -2.88 -24.28 11.41
CA ALA A 57 -3.66 -23.90 12.57
C ALA A 57 -4.74 -24.92 12.91
N ALA A 58 -4.85 -25.27 14.19
CA ALA A 58 -5.92 -26.13 14.69
C ALA A 58 -7.14 -25.32 15.15
N SER A 59 -6.95 -24.05 15.51
CA SER A 59 -8.00 -23.16 16.00
C SER A 59 -7.78 -21.70 15.59
N ALA A 60 -8.84 -20.89 15.68
CA ALA A 60 -8.74 -19.45 15.51
C ALA A 60 -7.74 -18.82 16.49
N ARG A 61 -7.66 -19.32 17.73
CA ARG A 61 -6.71 -18.81 18.72
C ARG A 61 -5.27 -19.07 18.31
N ASP A 62 -4.99 -20.23 17.74
CA ASP A 62 -3.65 -20.57 17.24
C ASP A 62 -3.21 -19.62 16.12
N ILE A 63 -4.13 -19.25 15.22
CA ILE A 63 -3.89 -18.28 14.15
C ILE A 63 -3.50 -16.92 14.75
N GLN A 64 -4.26 -16.44 15.73
CA GLN A 64 -3.97 -15.15 16.36
C GLN A 64 -2.59 -15.14 17.03
N VAL A 65 -2.26 -16.19 17.78
CA VAL A 65 -0.97 -16.32 18.47
C VAL A 65 0.18 -16.46 17.47
N ALA A 66 0.01 -17.26 16.41
CA ALA A 66 1.00 -17.43 15.37
C ALA A 66 1.22 -16.12 14.57
N PHE A 67 0.14 -15.40 14.27
CA PHE A 67 0.21 -14.09 13.64
C PHE A 67 0.94 -13.09 14.53
N ASP A 68 0.59 -12.97 15.81
CA ASP A 68 1.25 -12.05 16.75
C ASP A 68 2.75 -12.33 16.87
N LYS A 69 3.15 -13.61 16.87
CA LYS A 69 4.58 -13.98 16.84
C LYS A 69 5.27 -13.53 15.55
N GLN A 70 4.60 -13.69 14.40
CA GLN A 70 5.15 -13.28 13.11
C GLN A 70 5.18 -11.75 12.96
N ARG A 71 4.24 -11.07 13.61
CA ARG A 71 4.09 -9.63 13.67
C ARG A 71 5.35 -8.95 14.21
N ASP A 72 5.82 -9.46 15.34
CA ASP A 72 7.01 -8.92 16.02
C ASP A 72 8.29 -9.07 15.16
N ALA A 73 8.38 -10.16 14.37
CA ALA A 73 9.50 -10.37 13.44
C ALA A 73 9.35 -9.60 12.12
N GLY A 74 8.11 -9.28 11.72
CA GLY A 74 7.78 -8.65 10.44
C GLY A 74 7.65 -7.13 10.48
N TYR A 75 7.93 -6.48 11.63
CA TYR A 75 7.72 -5.05 11.85
C TYR A 75 6.29 -4.59 11.54
N ILE A 76 5.32 -5.39 11.95
CA ILE A 76 3.90 -5.07 11.75
C ILE A 76 3.40 -4.38 13.02
N GLU A 77 2.90 -3.16 12.88
CA GLU A 77 2.45 -2.35 14.03
C GLU A 77 0.96 -2.01 13.94
N SER A 78 0.39 -2.06 12.73
CA SER A 78 -0.96 -1.55 12.45
C SER A 78 -2.07 -2.51 12.81
N VAL A 79 -1.73 -3.80 12.96
CA VAL A 79 -2.66 -4.90 13.07
C VAL A 79 -2.15 -5.88 14.11
N SER A 80 -3.05 -6.48 14.88
CA SER A 80 -2.77 -7.55 15.82
C SER A 80 -3.66 -8.77 15.56
N GLY A 81 -3.34 -9.91 16.17
CA GLY A 81 -4.11 -11.15 15.97
C GLY A 81 -5.60 -11.00 16.30
N LYS A 82 -5.96 -10.13 17.24
CA LYS A 82 -7.37 -9.83 17.57
C LYS A 82 -8.14 -9.09 16.48
N ASP A 83 -7.45 -8.41 15.56
CA ASP A 83 -8.07 -7.66 14.46
C ASP A 83 -8.32 -8.54 13.23
N LEU A 84 -7.92 -9.82 13.29
CA LEU A 84 -8.13 -10.79 12.22
C LEU A 84 -9.58 -11.28 12.22
N GLU A 85 -10.22 -11.21 11.06
CA GLU A 85 -11.48 -11.88 10.78
C GLU A 85 -11.19 -13.31 10.33
N ILE A 86 -11.53 -14.30 11.17
CA ILE A 86 -11.21 -15.71 10.96
C ILE A 86 -12.50 -16.50 10.72
N THR A 87 -12.60 -17.13 9.56
CA THR A 87 -13.72 -17.98 9.16
C THR A 87 -13.25 -19.41 8.96
N LYS A 88 -13.91 -20.39 9.60
CA LYS A 88 -13.61 -21.81 9.38
C LYS A 88 -14.26 -22.27 8.08
N THR A 89 -13.50 -22.91 7.21
CA THR A 89 -13.96 -23.46 5.93
C THR A 89 -13.78 -24.98 5.90
N ALA A 90 -14.24 -25.64 4.82
CA ALA A 90 -14.06 -27.08 4.66
C ALA A 90 -12.57 -27.48 4.55
N ASP A 91 -11.75 -26.60 3.97
CA ASP A 91 -10.34 -26.84 3.69
C ASP A 91 -9.39 -26.23 4.74
N GLY A 92 -9.93 -25.65 5.83
CA GLY A 92 -9.15 -25.06 6.91
C GLY A 92 -9.74 -23.76 7.44
N PHE A 93 -8.96 -22.67 7.37
CA PHE A 93 -9.36 -21.34 7.81
C PHE A 93 -9.10 -20.32 6.72
N ASP A 94 -10.10 -19.48 6.48
CA ASP A 94 -9.95 -18.24 5.71
C ASP A 94 -9.81 -17.06 6.68
N VAL A 95 -8.81 -16.23 6.47
CA VAL A 95 -8.44 -15.13 7.35
C VAL A 95 -8.27 -13.87 6.54
N SER A 96 -8.89 -12.79 7.02
CA SER A 96 -8.77 -11.48 6.41
C SER A 96 -8.58 -10.38 7.46
N VAL A 97 -8.08 -9.24 7.03
CA VAL A 97 -7.95 -8.05 7.86
C VAL A 97 -8.06 -6.80 7.00
N SER A 98 -8.72 -5.77 7.54
CA SER A 98 -8.81 -4.44 6.95
C SER A 98 -8.33 -3.38 7.94
N TYR A 99 -7.48 -2.46 7.49
CA TYR A 99 -6.93 -1.41 8.36
C TYR A 99 -6.56 -0.16 7.56
N GLU A 100 -6.52 0.97 8.25
CA GLU A 100 -6.14 2.27 7.70
C GLU A 100 -4.67 2.56 8.03
N LYS A 101 -3.89 3.00 7.04
CA LYS A 101 -2.58 3.63 7.24
C LYS A 101 -2.65 5.12 7.03
N ARG A 102 -2.42 5.87 8.11
CA ARG A 102 -2.34 7.33 8.10
C ARG A 102 -0.89 7.78 8.05
N ILE A 103 -0.54 8.45 6.96
CA ILE A 103 0.78 9.04 6.72
C ILE A 103 0.65 10.56 6.89
N GLY A 104 1.24 11.10 7.95
CA GLY A 104 1.31 12.55 8.14
C GLY A 104 2.09 13.22 7.02
N LEU A 105 1.52 14.26 6.41
CA LEU A 105 2.16 15.02 5.33
C LEU A 105 2.80 16.28 5.91
N ILE A 106 2.01 17.35 6.09
CA ILE A 106 2.44 18.66 6.61
C ILE A 106 1.32 19.25 7.46
N GLY A 107 1.63 19.72 8.68
CA GLY A 107 0.63 20.27 9.60
C GLY A 107 -0.51 19.27 9.87
N PRO A 108 -1.79 19.67 9.80
CA PRO A 108 -2.93 18.77 10.05
C PRO A 108 -3.27 17.87 8.85
N THR A 109 -2.46 17.85 7.79
CA THR A 109 -2.76 17.07 6.57
C THR A 109 -2.16 15.67 6.61
N SER A 110 -2.90 14.70 6.08
CA SER A 110 -2.48 13.30 6.02
C SER A 110 -2.89 12.64 4.70
N LEU A 111 -2.05 11.74 4.21
CA LEU A 111 -2.40 10.75 3.21
C LEU A 111 -2.92 9.51 3.95
N VAL A 112 -4.07 9.00 3.51
CA VAL A 112 -4.70 7.81 4.09
C VAL A 112 -4.74 6.72 3.02
N ILE A 113 -4.38 5.49 3.42
CA ILE A 113 -4.41 4.31 2.56
C ILE A 113 -5.16 3.21 3.29
N ASP A 114 -6.24 2.72 2.68
CA ASP A 114 -6.96 1.55 3.16
C ASP A 114 -6.34 0.27 2.60
N TYR A 115 -5.93 -0.62 3.49
CA TYR A 115 -5.37 -1.92 3.15
C TYR A 115 -6.35 -3.04 3.51
N VAL A 116 -6.44 -4.03 2.63
CA VAL A 116 -7.18 -5.27 2.88
C VAL A 116 -6.31 -6.46 2.48
N ALA A 117 -6.03 -7.34 3.43
CA ALA A 117 -5.33 -8.60 3.20
C ALA A 117 -6.29 -9.76 3.44
N SER A 118 -6.25 -10.78 2.59
CA SER A 118 -7.09 -11.98 2.71
C SER A 118 -6.35 -13.20 2.19
N THR A 119 -6.58 -14.36 2.81
CA THR A 119 -6.15 -15.67 2.30
C THR A 119 -7.11 -16.23 1.26
N GLY A 120 -8.39 -15.88 1.34
CA GLY A 120 -9.43 -16.19 0.36
C GLY A 120 -9.45 -15.18 -0.77
N GLY A 121 -9.72 -15.65 -1.99
CA GLY A 121 -9.70 -14.80 -3.20
C GLY A 121 -10.70 -13.64 -3.22
N LYS A 122 -11.57 -13.52 -2.20
CA LYS A 122 -12.41 -12.34 -1.98
C LYS A 122 -11.94 -11.60 -0.73
N PRO A 123 -11.54 -10.32 -0.83
CA PRO A 123 -11.40 -9.48 0.34
C PRO A 123 -12.75 -9.47 1.08
N ALA A 124 -12.75 -9.69 2.40
CA ALA A 124 -13.93 -9.46 3.22
C ALA A 124 -14.39 -8.02 2.94
N GLN A 125 -15.47 -7.91 2.19
CA GLN A 125 -15.98 -6.66 1.70
C GLN A 125 -16.54 -5.93 2.91
N LYS A 126 -15.72 -5.04 3.49
CA LYS A 126 -16.15 -4.13 4.54
C LYS A 126 -17.28 -3.30 3.93
N ILE A 127 -18.52 -3.70 4.24
CA ILE A 127 -19.71 -2.92 3.90
C ILE A 127 -19.50 -1.60 4.63
N ALA A 128 -19.16 -0.56 3.87
CA ALA A 128 -19.12 0.79 4.37
C ALA A 128 -20.47 1.09 5.03
N GLN A 129 -20.45 1.35 6.33
CA GLN A 129 -21.49 2.10 7.01
C GLN A 129 -20.95 3.51 7.25
#